data_AF-A0AAV3AIR4-F1
#
_entry.id   AF-A0AAV3AIR4-F1
#
_cell.length_a   1.000
_cell.length_b   1.000
_cell.length_c   1.000
_cell.angle_alpha   90.00
_cell.angle_beta   90.00
_cell.angle_gamma   90.00
#
_symmetry.space_group_name_H-M   'P 1'
#
loop_
_entity.id
_entity.type
_entity.pdbx_description
1 polymer ?
#
loop_
_entity_poly.entity_id
_entity_poly.type
_entity_poly.pdbx_seq_one_letter_code
_entity_poly.pdbx_strand_id
1 'polypeptide(L)' 'MENSKIVCMSVNQRGAYATCPPDYSTTACACGSACGSWDIQSENTCHCQCANMDWTTARCCKITAK' A
#
# COMPACT_ATOMS: atom_id res chain seq x y z
N MET A 1 9.86 16.16 -18.96
CA MET A 1 8.90 15.32 -18.21
C MET A 1 7.45 15.66 -18.59
N GLU A 2 7.17 15.97 -19.85
CA GLU A 2 5.88 16.58 -20.24
C GLU A 2 4.71 15.58 -20.34
N ASN A 3 5.00 14.27 -20.35
CA ASN A 3 4.00 13.21 -20.59
C ASN A 3 3.99 12.08 -19.52
N SER A 4 4.55 12.30 -18.34
CA SER A 4 4.52 11.27 -17.28
C SER A 4 3.17 11.24 -16.56
N LYS A 5 2.62 10.04 -16.31
CA LYS A 5 1.40 9.83 -15.52
C LYS A 5 1.71 9.03 -14.27
N ILE A 6 1.12 9.44 -13.14
CA ILE A 6 1.07 8.60 -11.94
C ILE A 6 -0.13 7.66 -12.08
N VAL A 7 0.15 6.36 -12.11
CA VAL A 7 -0.88 5.31 -12.13
C VAL A 7 -0.89 4.66 -10.76
N CYS A 8 -2.08 4.54 -10.18
CA CYS A 8 -2.25 3.99 -8.84
C CYS A 8 -3.32 2.90 -8.80
N MET A 9 -3.12 1.93 -7.93
CA MET A 9 -4.08 0.90 -7.57
C MET A 9 -4.04 0.64 -6.07
N SER A 10 -5.01 -0.10 -5.56
CA SER A 10 -5.03 -0.55 -4.17
C SER A 10 -4.92 -2.07 -4.15
N VAL A 11 -4.01 -2.60 -3.33
CA VAL A 11 -3.90 -4.03 -3.04
C VAL A 11 -4.45 -4.27 -1.66
N ASN A 12 -5.53 -5.05 -1.57
CA ASN A 12 -6.13 -5.48 -0.32
C ASN A 12 -5.74 -6.94 -0.04
N GLN A 13 -5.36 -7.23 1.19
CA GLN A 13 -4.99 -8.56 1.66
C GLN A 13 -5.56 -8.82 3.04
N ARG A 14 -5.80 -10.10 3.36
CA ARG A 14 -6.19 -10.51 4.72
C ARG A 14 -4.98 -10.46 5.65
N GLY A 15 -5.23 -10.18 6.92
CA GLY A 15 -4.18 -10.09 7.94
C GLY A 15 -3.51 -8.72 7.98
N ALA A 16 -2.36 -8.65 8.63
CA ALA A 16 -1.68 -7.39 8.95
C ALA A 16 -0.84 -6.80 7.80
N TYR A 17 -0.61 -7.54 6.72
CA TYR A 17 0.32 -7.14 5.66
C TYR A 17 -0.37 -7.02 4.30
N ALA A 18 0.01 -6.00 3.53
CA ALA A 18 -0.32 -5.91 2.11
C ALA A 18 0.89 -5.38 1.33
N THR A 19 1.33 -6.14 0.33
CA THR A 19 2.51 -5.80 -0.49
C THR A 19 2.07 -5.34 -1.87
N CYS A 20 2.59 -4.20 -2.30
CA CYS A 20 2.39 -3.72 -3.66
C CYS A 20 3.16 -4.60 -4.67
N PRO A 21 2.68 -4.74 -5.92
CA PRO A 21 3.37 -5.52 -6.94
C PRO A 21 4.71 -4.86 -7.31
N PRO A 22 5.61 -5.61 -7.97
CA PRO A 22 6.86 -5.05 -8.49
C PRO A 22 6.61 -3.79 -9.34
N ASP A 23 7.56 -2.87 -9.30
CA ASP A 23 7.55 -1.56 -10.00
C ASP A 23 6.50 -0.55 -9.49
N TYR A 24 5.82 -0.84 -8.38
CA TYR A 24 5.02 0.14 -7.65
C TYR A 24 5.68 0.45 -6.31
N SER A 25 5.46 1.66 -5.81
CA SER A 25 5.82 2.06 -4.45
C SER A 25 4.56 2.25 -3.62
N THR A 26 4.65 1.90 -2.34
CA THR A 26 3.56 2.15 -1.40
C THR A 26 3.52 3.63 -1.04
N THR A 27 2.38 4.28 -1.26
CA THR A 27 2.18 5.71 -0.95
C THR A 27 1.32 5.94 0.29
N ALA A 28 0.46 4.97 0.64
CA ALA A 28 -0.37 5.02 1.84
C ALA A 28 -0.85 3.63 2.22
N CYS A 29 -1.23 3.45 3.48
CA CYS A 29 -1.87 2.23 3.97
C CYS A 29 -3.23 2.54 4.59
N ALA A 30 -4.11 1.55 4.59
CA ALA A 30 -5.33 1.53 5.38
C ALA A 30 -5.48 0.17 6.05
N CYS A 31 -5.99 0.16 7.27
CA CYS A 31 -6.17 -1.04 8.07
C CYS A 31 -7.65 -1.23 8.39
N GLY A 32 -8.05 -2.50 8.55
CA GLY A 32 -9.35 -2.82 9.09
C GLY A 32 -9.48 -2.51 10.57
N SER A 33 -10.66 -2.81 11.13
CA SER A 33 -10.95 -2.64 12.56
C SER A 33 -10.70 -1.22 13.10
N ALA A 34 -10.85 -0.18 12.27
CA ALA A 34 -10.55 1.21 12.59
C ALA A 34 -9.11 1.47 13.10
N CYS A 35 -8.16 0.59 12.77
CA CYS A 35 -6.76 0.78 13.14
C CYS A 35 -6.13 1.91 12.30
N GLY A 36 -5.61 2.93 12.99
CA GLY A 36 -4.85 4.02 12.36
C GLY A 36 -3.33 3.85 12.41
N SER A 37 -2.84 2.82 13.08
CA SER A 37 -1.40 2.57 13.30
C SER A 37 -0.85 1.62 12.25
N TRP A 38 -0.04 2.16 11.34
CA TRP A 38 0.61 1.40 10.28
C TRP A 38 1.98 1.97 9.93
N ASP A 39 2.84 1.12 9.36
CA ASP A 39 4.14 1.47 8.80
C ASP A 39 4.33 0.88 7.40
N ILE A 40 5.29 1.42 6.65
CA ILE A 40 5.71 0.89 5.35
C ILE A 40 7.07 0.20 5.52
N GLN A 41 7.12 -1.09 5.25
CA GLN A 41 8.33 -1.91 5.30
C GLN A 41 8.90 -2.11 3.90
N SER A 42 10.23 -1.97 3.80
CA SER A 42 10.97 -2.16 2.54
C SER A 42 10.37 -1.36 1.37
N GLU A 43 9.83 -0.17 1.66
CA GLU A 43 9.21 0.77 0.71
C GLU A 43 7.98 0.26 -0.07
N ASN A 44 7.59 -1.00 0.14
CA ASN A 44 6.63 -1.70 -0.73
C ASN A 44 5.58 -2.53 0.01
N THR A 45 5.70 -2.68 1.33
CA THR A 45 4.75 -3.46 2.14
C THR A 45 4.12 -2.61 3.22
N CYS A 46 2.80 -2.51 3.23
CA CYS A 46 2.06 -1.98 4.37
C CYS A 46 2.00 -3.01 5.50
N HIS A 47 2.24 -2.55 6.72
CA HIS A 47 2.08 -3.33 7.93
C HIS A 47 1.18 -2.58 8.93
N CYS A 48 0.04 -3.17 9.26
CA CYS A 48 -0.87 -2.66 10.27
C CYS A 48 -0.50 -3.22 11.64
N GLN A 49 -0.29 -2.33 12.62
CA GLN A 49 0.36 -2.66 13.89
C GLN A 49 -0.62 -3.05 15.01
N CYS A 50 -1.91 -2.80 14.83
CA CYS A 50 -2.90 -3.16 15.82
C CYS A 50 -3.06 -4.69 15.92
N ALA A 51 -3.48 -5.18 17.08
CA ALA A 51 -3.73 -6.61 17.27
C ALA A 51 -4.94 -7.10 16.44
N ASN A 52 -4.90 -8.35 15.99
CA ASN A 52 -5.99 -9.05 15.30
C ASN A 52 -6.49 -8.36 14.02
N MET A 53 -5.57 -7.94 13.14
CA MET A 53 -5.95 -7.36 11.85
C MET A 53 -6.72 -8.33 10.97
N ASP A 54 -7.93 -7.90 10.61
CA ASP A 54 -8.82 -8.55 9.65
C ASP A 54 -8.30 -8.38 8.22
N TRP A 55 -7.90 -7.16 7.86
CA TRP A 55 -7.32 -6.85 6.55
C TRP A 55 -6.40 -5.63 6.59
N THR A 56 -5.54 -5.56 5.57
CA THR A 56 -4.67 -4.42 5.27
C THR A 56 -4.81 -4.07 3.79
N THR A 57 -4.79 -2.77 3.47
CA THR A 57 -4.76 -2.25 2.11
C THR A 57 -3.54 -1.38 1.91
N ALA A 58 -2.78 -1.63 0.83
CA ALA A 58 -1.70 -0.78 0.37
C ALA A 58 -2.14 0.03 -0.86
N ARG A 59 -1.86 1.34 -0.87
CA ARG A 59 -2.01 2.18 -2.05
C ARG A 59 -0.69 2.17 -2.82
N CYS A 60 -0.72 1.59 -4.02
CA CYS A 60 0.44 1.33 -4.85
C CYS A 60 0.43 2.29 -6.02
N CYS A 61 1.47 3.10 -6.19
CA CYS A 61 1.58 4.04 -7.31
C CYS A 61 2.92 3.88 -8.03
N LYS A 62 2.92 4.17 -9.33
CA LYS A 62 4.14 4.29 -10.13
C LYS A 62 4.05 5.42 -11.13
N ILE A 63 5.20 5.93 -11.54
CA ILE A 63 5.31 6.88 -12.64
C ILE A 63 5.46 6.08 -13.94
N THR A 64 4.58 6.34 -14.89
CA THR A 64 4.64 5.77 -16.24
C THR A 64 4.97 6.88 -17.22
N ALA A 65 5.97 6.67 -18.07
CA ALA A 65 6.16 7.49 -19.26
C ALA A 65 5.10 7.05 -20.30
N LYS A 66 4.44 8.01 -20.91
CA LYS A 66 3.54 7.76 -22.02
C LYS A 66 4.31 7.50 -23.30
#